data_AF-A0A3E0MT38-F1
#
_entry.id   AF-A0A3E0MT38-F1
#
_cell.length_a   1.000
_cell.length_b   1.000
_cell.length_c   1.000
_cell.angle_alpha   90.00
_cell.angle_beta   90.00
_cell.angle_gamma   90.00
#
_symmetry.space_group_name_H-M   'P 1'
#
loop_
_entity.id
_entity.type
_entity.pdbx_description
1 polymer ?
#
loop_
_entity_poly.entity_id
_entity_poly.type
_entity_poly.pdbx_seq_one_letter_code
_entity_poly.pdbx_strand_id
1 'polypeptide(L)'
;MTRSNIDEFQARVEEAANLLSEGWPGRRIVKELAEKHEVSPQAARGYVRKGRELLVEAVAPQDRAFMFAQVLAGLQQDRLDAKEAGNISAQVGASKAMVNHLKQIAHIDPMRDFEQAFFEAAATTATAVDPKVYVKKHAQELAMQQAIDNLGKKTDPITGVVIGEEFMGGFHD
;
A
#
# COMPACT_ATOMS: atom_id res chain seq x y z
N MET A 1 -1.20 -22.36 -4.70
CA MET A 1 0.04 -21.84 -4.08
C MET A 1 0.02 -22.16 -2.61
N THR A 2 0.94 -22.99 -2.14
CA THR A 2 1.03 -23.46 -0.75
C THR A 2 1.91 -22.52 0.08
N ARG A 3 1.61 -22.35 1.38
CA ARG A 3 2.37 -21.48 2.32
C ARG A 3 3.90 -21.71 2.27
N SER A 4 4.33 -22.97 2.12
CA SER A 4 5.74 -23.37 1.99
C SER A 4 6.52 -22.59 0.93
N ASN A 5 5.91 -22.25 -0.21
CA ASN A 5 6.61 -21.55 -1.30
C ASN A 5 6.75 -20.03 -1.01
N ILE A 6 5.89 -19.48 -0.15
CA ILE A 6 5.97 -18.08 0.29
C ILE A 6 7.07 -17.94 1.35
N ASP A 7 7.13 -18.87 2.30
CA ASP A 7 8.12 -18.85 3.38
C ASP A 7 9.54 -19.04 2.82
N GLU A 8 9.73 -19.97 1.88
CA GLU A 8 11.01 -20.15 1.18
C GLU A 8 11.42 -18.90 0.40
N PHE A 9 10.46 -18.23 -0.25
CA PHE A 9 10.72 -17.00 -0.98
C PHE A 9 11.18 -15.88 -0.03
N GLN A 10 10.52 -15.73 1.13
CA GLN A 10 10.90 -14.74 2.13
C GLN A 10 12.29 -15.01 2.71
N ALA A 11 12.59 -16.27 3.05
CA ALA A 11 13.92 -16.66 3.53
C ALA A 11 15.04 -16.31 2.52
N ARG A 12 14.80 -16.50 1.22
CA ARG A 12 15.76 -16.13 0.16
C ARG A 12 15.92 -14.61 0.02
N VAL A 13 14.86 -13.84 0.28
CA VAL A 13 14.90 -12.37 0.30
C VAL A 13 15.70 -11.86 1.50
N GLU A 14 15.48 -12.43 2.68
CA GLU A 14 16.23 -12.12 3.90
C GLU A 14 17.72 -12.45 3.76
N GLU A 15 18.03 -13.62 3.18
CA GLU A 15 19.42 -13.98 2.87
C GLU A 15 20.07 -12.96 1.92
N ALA A 16 19.35 -12.53 0.88
CA ALA A 16 19.83 -11.49 -0.02
C ALA A 16 20.06 -10.15 0.70
N ALA A 17 19.18 -9.77 1.62
CA ALA A 17 19.32 -8.57 2.44
C ALA A 17 20.55 -8.63 3.35
N ASN A 18 20.81 -9.77 3.99
CA ASN A 18 21.98 -9.97 4.83
C ASN A 18 23.28 -9.79 4.02
N LEU A 19 23.40 -10.46 2.87
CA LEU A 19 24.57 -10.33 1.99
C LEU A 19 24.76 -8.90 1.48
N LEU A 20 23.67 -8.18 1.18
CA LEU A 20 23.71 -6.77 0.80
C LEU A 20 24.21 -5.89 1.96
N SER A 21 23.77 -6.16 3.20
CA SER A 21 24.19 -5.41 4.38
C SER A 21 25.68 -5.59 4.72
N GLU A 22 26.23 -6.76 4.41
CA GLU A 22 27.67 -7.06 4.50
C GLU A 22 28.49 -6.37 3.38
N GLY A 23 27.84 -5.69 2.43
CA GLY A 23 28.50 -4.96 1.36
C GLY A 23 28.81 -5.78 0.11
N TRP A 24 28.21 -6.96 -0.06
CA TRP A 24 28.46 -7.77 -1.25
C TRP A 24 27.91 -7.10 -2.52
N PRO A 25 28.63 -7.13 -3.65
CA PRO A 25 28.13 -6.61 -4.91
C PRO A 25 26.90 -7.39 -5.39
N GLY A 26 25.83 -6.69 -5.78
CA GLY A 26 24.56 -7.34 -6.16
C GLY A 26 24.69 -8.40 -7.26
N ARG A 27 25.59 -8.23 -8.23
CA ARG A 27 25.86 -9.23 -9.27
C ARG A 27 26.41 -10.54 -8.70
N ARG A 28 27.27 -10.45 -7.67
CA ARG A 28 27.82 -11.62 -6.97
C ARG A 28 26.72 -12.34 -6.21
N ILE A 29 25.90 -11.60 -5.47
CA ILE A 29 24.77 -12.16 -4.70
C ILE A 29 23.80 -12.90 -5.62
N VAL A 30 23.45 -12.34 -6.78
CA VAL A 30 22.58 -13.01 -7.77
C VAL A 30 23.15 -14.36 -8.20
N LYS A 31 24.47 -14.44 -8.43
CA LYS A 31 25.14 -15.68 -8.83
C LYS A 31 25.09 -16.71 -7.70
N GLU A 32 25.48 -16.31 -6.50
CA GLU A 32 25.47 -17.16 -5.29
C GLU A 32 24.08 -17.72 -5.00
N LEU A 33 23.04 -16.86 -5.02
CA LEU A 33 21.67 -17.30 -4.74
C LEU A 33 21.08 -18.18 -5.85
N ALA A 34 21.43 -17.92 -7.12
CA ALA A 34 21.00 -18.76 -8.23
C ALA A 34 21.61 -20.17 -8.14
N GLU A 35 22.90 -20.26 -7.80
CA GLU A 35 23.61 -21.53 -7.61
C GLU A 35 23.11 -22.27 -6.36
N LYS A 36 23.02 -21.58 -5.21
CA LYS A 36 22.63 -22.18 -3.92
C LYS A 36 21.20 -22.73 -3.90
N HIS A 37 20.27 -22.02 -4.52
CA HIS A 37 18.84 -22.37 -4.51
C HIS A 37 18.38 -23.03 -5.81
N GLU A 38 19.30 -23.32 -6.74
CA GLU A 38 19.01 -23.91 -8.05
C GLU A 38 17.91 -23.16 -8.83
N VAL A 39 17.88 -21.83 -8.72
CA VAL A 39 16.90 -20.99 -9.39
C VAL A 39 17.51 -20.25 -10.58
N SER A 40 16.65 -19.75 -11.48
CA SER A 40 17.13 -18.91 -12.57
C SER A 40 17.78 -17.62 -12.04
N PRO A 41 18.79 -17.06 -12.73
CA PRO A 41 19.38 -15.77 -12.38
C PRO A 41 18.33 -14.63 -12.32
N GLN A 42 17.24 -14.75 -13.07
CA GLN A 42 16.14 -13.78 -13.05
C GLN A 42 15.34 -13.85 -11.75
N ALA A 43 15.07 -15.05 -11.24
CA ALA A 43 14.43 -15.22 -9.92
C ALA A 43 15.33 -14.67 -8.81
N ALA A 44 16.63 -14.97 -8.85
CA ALA A 44 17.61 -14.46 -7.89
C ALA A 44 17.71 -12.92 -7.90
N ARG A 45 17.63 -12.27 -9.07
CA ARG A 45 17.52 -10.80 -9.17
C ARG A 45 16.28 -10.27 -8.45
N GLY A 46 15.17 -11.00 -8.51
CA GLY A 46 13.95 -10.68 -7.76
C GLY A 46 14.19 -10.67 -6.25
N TYR A 47 14.91 -11.67 -5.72
CA TYR A 47 15.27 -11.73 -4.31
C TYR A 47 16.15 -10.56 -3.89
N VAL A 48 17.20 -10.26 -4.67
CA VAL A 48 18.11 -9.15 -4.40
C VAL A 48 17.40 -7.80 -4.46
N ARG A 49 16.45 -7.62 -5.39
CA ARG A 49 15.64 -6.40 -5.45
C ARG A 49 14.81 -6.24 -4.18
N LYS A 50 14.04 -7.26 -3.79
CA LYS A 50 13.23 -7.21 -2.57
C LYS A 50 14.08 -7.10 -1.30
N GLY A 51 15.26 -7.71 -1.29
CA GLY A 51 16.20 -7.59 -0.17
C GLY A 51 16.68 -6.14 0.01
N ARG A 52 16.88 -5.37 -1.08
CA ARG A 52 17.16 -3.93 -0.99
C ARG A 52 15.97 -3.16 -0.41
N GLU A 53 14.76 -3.48 -0.85
CA GLU A 53 13.53 -2.86 -0.33
C GLU A 53 13.41 -3.09 1.18
N LEU A 54 13.63 -4.33 1.64
CA LEU A 54 13.65 -4.71 3.05
C LEU A 54 14.69 -3.91 3.87
N LEU A 55 15.90 -3.73 3.34
CA LEU A 55 16.94 -2.94 4.01
C LEU A 55 16.55 -1.45 4.14
N VAL A 56 15.87 -0.89 3.15
CA VAL A 56 15.40 0.50 3.20
C VAL A 56 14.27 0.67 4.22
N GLU A 57 13.37 -0.31 4.31
CA GLU A 57 12.30 -0.35 5.32
C GLU A 57 12.82 -0.55 6.74
N ALA A 58 13.93 -1.28 6.90
CA ALA A 58 14.57 -1.49 8.20
C ALA A 58 15.18 -0.22 8.81
N VAL A 59 15.46 0.82 8.00
CA VAL A 59 15.95 2.11 8.49
C VAL A 59 14.75 3.00 8.81
N ALA A 60 14.66 3.45 10.06
CA ALA A 60 13.57 4.33 10.48
C ALA A 60 13.58 5.62 9.63
N PRO A 61 12.40 6.17 9.26
CA PRO A 61 12.33 7.33 8.37
C PRO A 61 13.15 8.54 8.85
N GLN A 62 13.18 8.76 10.17
CA GLN A 62 14.01 9.78 10.83
C GLN A 62 15.52 9.58 10.61
N ASP A 63 15.99 8.33 10.64
CA ASP A 63 17.40 7.99 10.44
C ASP A 63 17.79 8.14 8.98
N ARG A 64 16.85 7.94 8.04
CA ARG A 64 17.09 8.15 6.60
C ARG A 64 17.44 9.61 6.28
N ALA A 65 16.73 10.56 6.89
CA ALA A 65 17.03 11.98 6.73
C ALA A 65 18.41 12.35 7.30
N PHE A 66 18.76 11.78 8.46
CA PHE A 66 20.07 11.97 9.07
C PHE A 66 21.20 11.40 8.20
N MET A 67 21.07 10.15 7.74
CA MET A 67 22.04 9.52 6.84
C MET A 67 22.17 10.31 5.53
N PHE A 68 21.07 10.82 4.99
CA PHE A 68 21.07 11.66 3.80
C PHE A 68 21.86 12.96 4.02
N ALA A 69 21.65 13.65 5.14
CA ALA A 69 22.39 14.85 5.49
C ALA A 69 23.88 14.58 5.68
N GLN A 70 24.26 13.46 6.30
CA GLN A 70 25.65 13.04 6.46
C GLN A 70 26.34 12.82 5.11
N VAL A 71 25.69 12.11 4.17
CA VAL A 71 26.23 11.91 2.82
C VAL A 71 26.39 13.24 2.08
N LEU A 72 25.43 14.16 2.20
CA LEU A 72 25.53 15.48 1.59
C LEU A 72 26.71 16.28 2.15
N ALA A 73 26.91 16.24 3.47
CA ALA A 73 28.03 16.90 4.13
C ALA A 73 29.38 16.30 3.69
N GLY A 74 29.49 14.98 3.57
CA GLY A 74 30.69 14.31 3.05
C GLY A 74 31.01 14.75 1.63
N LEU A 75 30.02 14.76 0.73
CA LEU A 75 30.20 15.22 -0.66
C LEU A 75 30.57 16.71 -0.76
N GLN A 76 30.09 17.55 0.16
CA GLN A 76 30.50 18.94 0.25
C GLN A 76 31.98 19.06 0.65
N GLN A 77 32.43 18.25 1.61
CA GLN A 77 33.82 18.20 2.02
C GLN A 77 34.71 17.70 0.89
N ASP A 78 34.36 16.59 0.23
CA ASP A 78 35.10 16.04 -0.92
C ASP A 78 35.29 17.10 -2.03
N ARG A 79 34.26 17.93 -2.26
CA ARG A 79 34.31 19.03 -3.23
C ARG A 79 35.26 20.14 -2.79
N LEU A 80 35.32 20.47 -1.50
CA LEU A 80 36.25 21.47 -0.95
C LEU A 80 37.68 20.94 -1.02
N ASP A 81 37.92 19.71 -0.60
CA ASP A 81 39.23 19.06 -0.65
C ASP A 81 39.75 18.96 -2.09
N ALA A 82 38.88 18.59 -3.04
CA ALA A 82 39.21 18.56 -4.46
C ALA A 82 39.54 19.96 -5.01
N LYS A 83 38.87 21.00 -4.52
CA LYS A 83 39.16 22.41 -4.89
C LYS A 83 40.53 22.84 -4.36
N GLU A 84 40.82 22.55 -3.11
CA GLU A 84 42.11 22.85 -2.47
C GLU A 84 43.27 22.12 -3.17
N ALA A 85 43.05 20.87 -3.58
CA ALA A 85 44.00 20.09 -4.35
C ALA A 85 44.13 20.52 -5.84
N GLY A 86 43.36 21.50 -6.30
CA GLY A 86 43.34 21.93 -7.70
C GLY A 86 42.79 20.88 -8.68
N ASN A 87 42.11 19.83 -8.18
CA ASN A 87 41.55 18.76 -8.99
C ASN A 87 40.12 19.07 -9.43
N ILE A 88 40.01 19.83 -10.52
CA ILE A 88 38.72 20.26 -11.09
C ILE A 88 37.83 19.08 -11.47
N SER A 89 38.41 17.98 -11.96
CA SER A 89 37.64 16.78 -12.35
C SER A 89 36.92 16.17 -11.16
N ALA A 90 37.64 15.96 -10.05
CA ALA A 90 37.06 15.44 -8.81
C ALA A 90 36.04 16.42 -8.21
N GLN A 91 36.31 17.73 -8.24
CA GLN A 91 35.38 18.76 -7.78
C GLN A 91 34.05 18.74 -8.54
N VAL A 92 34.10 18.61 -9.87
CA VAL A 92 32.91 18.47 -10.72
C VAL A 92 32.21 17.14 -10.46
N GLY A 93 32.98 16.06 -10.25
CA GLY A 93 32.45 14.74 -9.87
C GLY A 93 31.63 14.78 -8.59
N ALA A 94 32.19 15.36 -7.51
CA ALA A 94 31.49 15.56 -6.25
C ALA A 94 30.25 16.44 -6.42
N SER A 95 30.34 17.53 -7.20
CA SER A 95 29.18 18.40 -7.48
C SER A 95 28.05 17.65 -8.19
N LYS A 96 28.37 16.78 -9.14
CA LYS A 96 27.37 15.93 -9.83
C LYS A 96 26.75 14.91 -8.88
N ALA A 97 27.56 14.29 -8.02
CA ALA A 97 27.07 13.36 -7.00
C ALA A 97 26.11 14.06 -6.04
N MET A 98 26.42 15.28 -5.57
CA MET A 98 25.53 16.09 -4.73
C MET A 98 24.18 16.37 -5.41
N VAL A 99 24.18 16.80 -6.68
CA VAL A 99 22.92 17.05 -7.41
C VAL A 99 22.09 15.78 -7.55
N ASN A 100 22.73 14.64 -7.83
CA ASN A 100 22.02 13.37 -7.90
C ASN A 100 21.49 12.93 -6.52
N HIS A 101 22.23 13.18 -5.45
CA HIS A 101 21.78 12.95 -4.08
C HIS A 101 20.55 13.80 -3.76
N LEU A 102 20.57 15.11 -4.06
CA LEU A 102 19.43 16.00 -3.87
C LEU A 102 18.17 15.56 -4.63
N LYS A 103 18.29 14.96 -5.82
CA LYS A 103 17.14 14.41 -6.54
C LYS A 103 16.46 13.27 -5.79
N GLN A 104 17.16 12.57 -4.90
CA GLN A 104 16.63 11.46 -4.11
C GLN A 104 15.88 11.92 -2.85
N ILE A 105 15.89 13.22 -2.54
CA ILE A 105 15.21 13.76 -1.34
C ILE A 105 13.71 13.44 -1.31
N ALA A 106 13.09 13.36 -2.50
CA ALA A 106 11.69 13.00 -2.68
C ALA A 106 11.34 11.58 -2.20
N HIS A 107 12.33 10.70 -2.03
CA HIS A 107 12.16 9.32 -1.57
C HIS A 107 12.50 9.13 -0.09
N ILE A 108 12.84 10.21 0.62
CA ILE A 108 13.34 10.16 2.00
C ILE A 108 12.42 10.92 2.95
N ASP A 109 11.58 11.83 2.43
CA ASP A 109 10.70 12.68 3.23
C ASP A 109 9.50 11.91 3.82
N PRO A 110 9.45 11.71 5.16
CA PRO A 110 8.34 11.03 5.82
C PRO A 110 7.01 11.79 5.72
N MET A 111 7.03 13.12 5.55
CA MET A 111 5.78 13.89 5.35
C MET A 111 5.13 13.56 4.02
N ARG A 112 5.92 13.24 2.99
CA ARG A 112 5.41 12.84 1.68
C ARG A 112 4.79 11.45 1.72
N ASP A 113 5.38 10.53 2.49
CA ASP A 113 4.81 9.20 2.72
C ASP A 113 3.46 9.30 3.47
N PHE A 114 3.33 10.23 4.45
CA PHE A 114 2.05 10.52 5.10
C PHE A 114 1.02 11.13 4.15
N GLU A 115 1.38 12.16 3.38
CA GLU A 115 0.47 12.76 2.41
C GLU A 115 0.00 11.74 1.37
N GLN A 116 0.92 10.92 0.84
CA GLN A 116 0.58 9.91 -0.15
C GLN A 116 -0.29 8.80 0.44
N ALA A 117 0.03 8.29 1.64
CA ALA A 117 -0.81 7.32 2.34
C ALA A 117 -2.20 7.89 2.68
N PHE A 118 -2.27 9.17 3.06
CA PHE A 118 -3.52 9.88 3.29
C PHE A 118 -4.35 10.01 2.01
N PHE A 119 -3.74 10.42 0.90
CA PHE A 119 -4.42 10.53 -0.40
C PHE A 119 -4.87 9.16 -0.93
N GLU A 120 -4.09 8.10 -0.75
CA GLU A 120 -4.48 6.73 -1.13
C GLU A 120 -5.62 6.20 -0.24
N ALA A 121 -5.59 6.47 1.07
CA ALA A 121 -6.68 6.14 2.00
C ALA A 121 -7.97 6.94 1.71
N ALA A 122 -7.84 8.21 1.33
CA ALA A 122 -8.94 9.06 0.90
C ALA A 122 -9.50 8.65 -0.48
N ALA A 123 -8.65 8.18 -1.40
CA ALA A 123 -9.06 7.69 -2.72
C ALA A 123 -9.74 6.32 -2.67
N THR A 124 -9.33 5.44 -1.74
CA THR A 124 -10.00 4.15 -1.50
C THR A 124 -11.38 4.32 -0.84
N THR A 125 -11.59 5.39 -0.06
CA THR A 125 -12.92 5.77 0.42
C THR A 125 -13.80 6.38 -0.67
N ALA A 126 -13.22 6.97 -1.72
CA ALA A 126 -13.96 7.52 -2.86
C ALA A 126 -14.46 6.44 -3.86
N THR A 127 -13.88 5.24 -3.86
CA THR A 127 -14.33 4.10 -4.69
C THR A 127 -15.23 3.11 -3.94
N ALA A 128 -15.35 3.25 -2.61
CA ALA A 128 -16.38 2.56 -1.86
C ALA A 128 -17.75 3.12 -2.27
N VAL A 129 -18.58 2.27 -2.87
CA VAL A 129 -19.99 2.58 -3.14
C VAL A 129 -20.62 3.10 -1.86
N ASP A 130 -20.95 4.39 -1.86
CA ASP A 130 -21.53 5.09 -0.73
C ASP A 130 -22.77 4.31 -0.25
N PRO A 131 -22.78 3.72 0.97
CA PRO A 131 -23.90 2.88 1.42
C PRO A 131 -25.22 3.66 1.56
N LYS A 132 -25.18 4.99 1.35
CA LYS A 132 -26.35 5.87 1.32
C LYS A 132 -27.31 5.62 0.16
N VAL A 133 -26.92 4.86 -0.88
CA VAL A 133 -27.81 4.56 -2.01
C VAL A 133 -28.64 3.28 -1.79
N TYR A 134 -28.20 2.34 -0.94
CA TYR A 134 -28.89 1.06 -0.77
C TYR A 134 -30.09 1.12 0.20
N VAL A 135 -30.09 2.06 1.14
CA VAL A 135 -31.17 2.17 2.15
C VAL A 135 -32.46 2.74 1.53
N LYS A 136 -32.38 3.62 0.52
CA LYS A 136 -33.58 4.20 -0.13
C LYS A 136 -34.30 3.23 -1.04
N LYS A 137 -33.57 2.34 -1.74
CA LYS A 137 -34.16 1.43 -2.73
C LYS A 137 -35.01 0.35 -2.07
N HIS A 138 -34.50 -0.30 -1.02
CA HIS A 138 -35.25 -1.34 -0.32
C HIS A 138 -36.44 -0.77 0.48
N ALA A 139 -36.35 0.45 1.00
CA ALA A 139 -37.47 1.12 1.66
C ALA A 139 -38.57 1.54 0.65
N GLN A 140 -38.20 2.02 -0.54
CA GLN A 140 -39.15 2.31 -1.61
C GLN A 140 -39.78 1.04 -2.19
N GLU A 141 -39.01 -0.02 -2.39
CA GLU A 141 -39.52 -1.31 -2.87
C GLU A 141 -40.50 -1.93 -1.85
N LEU A 142 -40.17 -1.90 -0.55
CA LEU A 142 -41.07 -2.39 0.50
C LEU A 142 -42.35 -1.55 0.59
N ALA A 143 -42.25 -0.21 0.49
CA ALA A 143 -43.39 0.69 0.50
C ALA A 143 -44.27 0.53 -0.75
N MET A 144 -43.66 0.29 -1.92
CA MET A 144 -44.36 0.03 -3.17
C MET A 144 -45.05 -1.34 -3.16
N GLN A 145 -44.40 -2.36 -2.60
CA GLN A 145 -45.00 -3.68 -2.41
C GLN A 145 -46.20 -3.63 -1.46
N GLN A 146 -46.08 -2.92 -0.33
CA GLN A 146 -47.19 -2.70 0.60
C GLN A 146 -48.33 -1.88 -0.02
N ALA A 147 -48.02 -0.92 -0.91
CA ALA A 147 -49.04 -0.17 -1.63
C ALA A 147 -49.79 -1.04 -2.65
N ILE A 148 -49.08 -1.97 -3.32
CA ILE A 148 -49.67 -2.92 -4.27
C ILE A 148 -50.54 -3.96 -3.52
N ASP A 149 -50.08 -4.48 -2.39
CA ASP A 149 -50.83 -5.46 -1.58
C ASP A 149 -52.11 -4.86 -0.95
N ASN A 150 -52.15 -3.55 -0.78
CA ASN A 150 -53.31 -2.79 -0.29
C ASN A 150 -54.23 -2.30 -1.42
N LEU A 151 -53.81 -2.40 -2.68
CA LEU A 151 -54.58 -2.01 -3.85
C LEU A 151 -55.64 -3.08 -4.14
N GLY A 152 -56.85 -2.88 -3.62
CA GLY A 152 -57.99 -3.77 -3.79
C GLY A 152 -58.74 -4.12 -2.49
N LYS A 153 -58.16 -3.80 -1.33
CA LYS A 153 -58.83 -3.96 -0.03
C LYS A 153 -59.57 -2.68 0.30
N LYS A 154 -60.91 -2.72 0.29
CA LYS A 154 -61.74 -1.61 0.79
C LYS A 154 -61.67 -1.59 2.32
N THR A 155 -60.96 -0.59 2.85
CA THR A 155 -60.95 -0.26 4.26
C THR A 155 -62.06 0.73 4.57
N ASP A 156 -62.79 0.51 5.66
CA ASP A 156 -63.80 1.46 6.13
C ASP A 156 -63.10 2.73 6.65
N PRO A 157 -63.41 3.92 6.11
CA PRO A 157 -62.72 5.16 6.48
C PRO A 157 -63.03 5.65 7.90
N ILE A 158 -63.98 5.06 8.64
CA ILE A 158 -64.29 5.45 10.02
C ILE A 158 -63.55 4.59 11.06
N THR A 159 -63.32 3.31 10.77
CA THR A 159 -62.79 2.34 11.76
C THR A 159 -61.45 1.70 11.38
N GLY A 160 -61.02 1.79 10.12
CA GLY A 160 -59.73 1.26 9.66
C GLY A 160 -59.65 -0.25 9.49
N VAL A 161 -60.77 -0.97 9.61
CA VAL A 161 -60.84 -2.43 9.41
C VAL A 161 -61.05 -2.76 7.92
N VAL A 162 -60.40 -3.83 7.44
CA VAL A 162 -60.54 -4.33 6.06
C VAL A 162 -61.87 -5.05 5.92
N ILE A 163 -62.74 -4.60 5.02
CA ILE A 163 -64.04 -5.24 4.77
C ILE A 163 -63.81 -6.47 3.88
N GLY A 164 -64.01 -7.68 4.42
CA GLY A 164 -64.01 -8.90 3.60
C GLY A 164 -63.66 -10.24 4.25
N GLU A 165 -63.39 -10.35 5.55
CA GLU A 165 -63.28 -11.67 6.21
C GLU A 165 -64.56 -11.98 6.99
N GLU A 166 -65.31 -12.97 6.50
CA GLU A 166 -66.47 -13.55 7.18
C GLU A 166 -66.03 -14.15 8.53
N PHE A 167 -66.65 -13.67 9.61
CA PHE A 167 -66.57 -14.27 10.94
C PHE A 167 -67.23 -15.65 10.94
N MET A 168 -66.44 -16.71 10.76
CA MET A 168 -66.83 -18.07 11.14
C MET A 168 -66.05 -18.49 12.38
N GLY A 169 -66.41 -17.89 13.52
CA GLY A 169 -65.96 -18.30 14.85
C GLY A 169 -67.11 -18.99 15.59
N GLY A 170 -67.10 -20.33 15.57
CA GLY A 170 -68.04 -21.16 16.31
C GLY A 170 -67.92 -20.92 17.83
N PHE A 171 -69.08 -20.69 18.47
CA PHE A 171 -69.23 -20.80 19.91
C PHE A 171 -69.22 -22.30 20.27
N HIS A 172 -68.22 -22.70 21.06
CA HIS A 172 -68.27 -23.93 21.85
C HIS A 172 -68.99 -23.61 23.17
N ASP A 173 -70.14 -24.26 23.38
CA ASP A 173 -70.62 -24.66 24.69
C ASP A 173 -70.45 -26.18 24.83
#